data_AF-A0A968CNS9-F1
#
_entry.id   AF-A0A968CNS9-F1
#
_cell.length_a   1.000
_cell.length_b   1.000
_cell.length_c   1.000
_cell.angle_alpha   90.00
_cell.angle_beta   90.00
_cell.angle_gamma   90.00
#
_symmetry.space_group_name_H-M   'P 1'
#
loop_
_entity.id
_entity.type
_entity.pdbx_description
1 polymer ?
#
loop_
_entity_poly.entity_id
_entity_poly.type
_entity_poly.pdbx_seq_one_letter_code
_entity_poly.pdbx_strand_id
1 'polypeptide(L)'
;MIFLFVLPVMAESINTSNGVITASSGKSWQAFPYWNGTIHTGAGDLNANGYEEIVVTSGAGMGPHVRIFNSEGRLVGQFAAYNQYFRGGVYLAVGDVNADGMAEIVTGAGVGGGPHVRVFNHRGEI
;
A
#
# COMPACT_ATOMS: atom_id res chain seq x y z
N MET A 1 24.43 5.54 30.52
CA MET A 1 24.49 6.05 29.13
C MET A 1 23.95 4.95 28.23
N ILE A 2 22.64 4.96 27.96
CA ILE A 2 22.02 4.01 27.05
C ILE A 2 22.06 4.67 25.67
N PHE A 3 22.82 4.09 24.75
CA PHE A 3 22.73 4.41 23.34
C PHE A 3 21.40 3.84 22.83
N LEU A 4 20.38 4.69 22.77
CA LEU A 4 19.15 4.37 22.04
C LEU A 4 19.46 4.54 20.55
N PHE A 5 19.76 3.41 19.89
CA PHE A 5 19.76 3.34 18.43
C PHE A 5 18.29 3.48 17.99
N VAL A 6 17.91 4.65 17.49
CA VAL A 6 16.59 4.84 16.87
C VAL A 6 16.67 4.21 15.49
N LEU A 7 16.27 2.93 15.36
CA LEU A 7 15.93 2.39 14.05
C LEU A 7 14.65 3.13 13.60
N PRO A 8 14.61 3.78 12.43
CA PRO A 8 13.40 4.42 11.94
C PRO A 8 12.46 3.35 11.38
N VAL A 9 11.84 2.55 12.25
CA VAL A 9 10.74 1.67 11.83
C VAL A 9 9.75 1.61 12.96
N MET A 10 8.56 2.14 12.73
CA MET A 10 7.30 1.65 13.31
C MET A 10 6.22 2.15 12.36
N ALA A 11 5.60 1.31 11.54
CA ALA A 11 4.28 1.64 10.99
C ALA A 11 3.24 1.26 12.07
N GLU A 12 2.97 2.17 13.01
CA GLU A 12 2.04 1.92 14.11
C GLU A 12 0.60 2.40 13.79
N SER A 13 -0.32 1.43 13.85
CA SER A 13 -1.78 1.49 13.77
C SER A 13 -2.40 1.91 12.42
N ILE A 14 -2.61 0.92 11.55
CA ILE A 14 -3.44 1.12 10.35
C ILE A 14 -4.89 0.75 10.69
N ASN A 15 -5.68 1.73 11.16
CA ASN A 15 -7.12 1.53 11.35
C ASN A 15 -7.82 1.52 9.98
N THR A 16 -8.09 0.33 9.44
CA THR A 16 -8.65 0.15 8.08
C THR A 16 -10.15 0.42 7.96
N SER A 17 -10.84 0.78 9.04
CA SER A 17 -12.27 1.08 8.97
C SER A 17 -12.51 2.48 8.38
N ASN A 18 -13.25 2.53 7.26
CA ASN A 18 -13.65 3.77 6.55
C ASN A 18 -12.57 4.48 5.72
N GLY A 19 -11.53 3.76 5.26
CA GLY A 19 -10.57 4.30 4.28
C GLY A 19 -9.58 5.34 4.83
N VAL A 20 -9.54 5.52 6.15
CA VAL A 20 -8.57 6.38 6.85
C VAL A 20 -7.30 5.58 7.14
N ILE A 21 -6.15 6.24 7.06
CA ILE A 21 -4.85 5.69 7.43
C ILE A 21 -4.23 6.65 8.43
N THR A 22 -3.61 6.09 9.47
CA THR A 22 -2.82 6.83 10.44
C THR A 22 -1.38 6.35 10.34
N ALA A 23 -0.45 7.25 9.99
CA ALA A 23 0.98 6.95 10.03
C ALA A 23 1.48 7.03 11.48
N SER A 24 2.64 6.44 11.73
CA SER A 24 3.33 6.54 13.03
C SER A 24 3.76 7.95 13.42
N SER A 25 3.80 8.87 12.45
CA SER A 25 3.90 10.31 12.73
C SER A 25 2.67 10.89 13.45
N GLY A 26 1.60 10.10 13.65
CA GLY A 26 0.31 10.51 14.19
C GLY A 26 -0.59 11.19 13.14
N LYS A 27 -0.09 11.41 11.92
CA LYS A 27 -0.86 12.01 10.84
C LYS A 27 -1.88 11.02 10.30
N SER A 28 -3.12 11.49 10.17
CA SER A 28 -4.21 10.70 9.56
C SER A 28 -4.72 11.33 8.28
N TRP A 29 -5.05 10.50 7.29
CA TRP A 29 -5.64 10.95 6.02
C TRP A 29 -6.56 9.89 5.43
N GLN A 30 -7.44 10.30 4.51
CA GLN A 30 -8.21 9.37 3.69
C GLN A 30 -7.40 8.96 2.46
N ALA A 31 -7.11 7.67 2.31
CA ALA A 31 -6.37 7.17 1.16
C ALA A 31 -7.17 7.31 -0.13
N PHE A 32 -8.50 7.17 -0.04
CA PHE A 32 -9.45 7.36 -1.13
C PHE A 32 -10.55 8.34 -0.69
N PRO A 33 -10.48 9.62 -1.08
CA PRO A 33 -11.52 10.59 -0.75
C PRO A 33 -12.90 10.13 -1.23
N TYR A 34 -13.92 10.33 -0.40
CA TYR A 34 -15.33 9.96 -0.67
C TYR A 34 -15.61 8.44 -0.79
N TRP A 35 -14.64 7.60 -0.43
CA TRP A 35 -14.83 6.16 -0.35
C TRP A 35 -14.97 5.68 1.09
N ASN A 36 -16.05 4.96 1.37
CA ASN A 36 -16.32 4.37 2.69
C ASN A 36 -16.20 2.84 2.68
N GLY A 37 -15.76 2.24 1.57
CA GLY A 37 -15.60 0.80 1.49
C GLY A 37 -14.25 0.32 2.04
N THR A 38 -14.02 -0.98 1.96
CA THR A 38 -12.80 -1.62 2.44
C THR A 38 -11.57 -1.09 1.69
N ILE A 39 -10.46 -1.02 2.42
CA ILE A 39 -9.11 -0.84 1.88
C ILE A 39 -8.23 -1.98 2.41
N HIS A 40 -7.19 -2.32 1.67
CA HIS A 40 -6.08 -3.12 2.20
C HIS A 40 -4.82 -2.27 2.22
N THR A 41 -3.91 -2.61 3.12
CA THR A 41 -2.76 -1.79 3.44
C THR A 41 -1.53 -2.66 3.70
N GLY A 42 -0.38 -2.14 3.33
CA GLY A 42 0.93 -2.71 3.61
C GLY A 42 1.97 -1.60 3.70
N ALA A 43 3.14 -1.92 4.22
CA ALA A 43 4.28 -1.00 4.29
C ALA A 43 5.55 -1.73 3.90
N GLY A 44 6.49 -0.99 3.30
CA GLY A 44 7.81 -1.49 2.92
C GLY A 44 8.63 -0.40 2.25
N ASP A 45 9.96 -0.52 2.27
CA ASP A 45 10.85 0.40 1.55
C ASP A 45 10.87 0.05 0.07
N LEU A 46 10.04 0.73 -0.72
CA LEU A 46 9.83 0.41 -2.13
C LEU A 46 10.87 1.05 -3.05
N ASN A 47 11.78 1.87 -2.51
CA ASN A 47 12.77 2.61 -3.31
C ASN A 47 14.19 2.61 -2.71
N ALA A 48 14.43 1.77 -1.69
CA ALA A 48 15.70 1.59 -0.99
C ALA A 48 16.28 2.90 -0.41
N ASN A 49 15.43 3.81 0.07
CA ASN A 49 15.87 5.06 0.70
C ASN A 49 16.04 4.95 2.24
N GLY A 50 15.72 3.80 2.83
CA GLY A 50 15.76 3.56 4.27
C GLY A 50 14.50 3.98 5.03
N TYR A 51 13.45 4.41 4.33
CA TYR A 51 12.13 4.74 4.88
C TYR A 51 11.05 3.92 4.19
N GLU A 52 10.12 3.37 4.96
CA GLU A 52 8.98 2.66 4.39
C GLU A 52 7.97 3.60 3.74
N GLU A 53 7.44 3.16 2.60
CA GLU A 53 6.23 3.70 2.01
C GLU A 53 5.00 2.88 2.42
N ILE A 54 3.86 3.56 2.47
CA ILE A 54 2.55 2.99 2.80
C ILE A 54 1.80 2.73 1.49
N VAL A 55 1.48 1.46 1.24
CA VAL A 55 0.73 1.03 0.06
C VAL A 55 -0.70 0.74 0.46
N VAL A 56 -1.63 1.22 -0.35
CA VAL A 56 -3.06 1.11 -0.10
C VAL A 56 -3.75 0.65 -1.36
N THR A 57 -4.57 -0.39 -1.24
CA THR A 57 -5.42 -0.85 -2.33
C THR A 57 -6.88 -0.69 -2.01
N SER A 58 -7.68 -0.49 -3.05
CA SER A 58 -9.13 -0.43 -2.93
C SER A 58 -9.74 -1.82 -2.80
N GLY A 59 -10.73 -1.94 -1.90
CA GLY A 59 -11.60 -3.10 -1.82
C GLY A 59 -12.65 -3.15 -2.94
N ALA A 60 -13.57 -4.10 -2.84
CA ALA A 60 -14.63 -4.31 -3.82
C ALA A 60 -15.53 -3.07 -3.98
N GLY A 61 -15.99 -2.83 -5.21
CA GLY A 61 -16.88 -1.73 -5.58
C GLY A 61 -16.17 -0.50 -6.15
N MET A 62 -14.88 -0.32 -5.90
CA MET A 62 -14.05 0.68 -6.60
C MET A 62 -13.22 0.01 -7.72
N GLY A 63 -12.70 0.80 -8.66
CA GLY A 63 -11.65 0.35 -9.58
C GLY A 63 -10.41 -0.18 -8.84
N PRO A 64 -9.53 -0.95 -9.52
CA PRO A 64 -8.44 -1.69 -8.89
C PRO A 64 -7.21 -0.82 -8.60
N HIS A 65 -7.40 0.19 -7.76
CA HIS A 65 -6.39 1.20 -7.49
C HIS A 65 -5.37 0.71 -6.46
N VAL A 66 -4.12 1.05 -6.73
CA VAL A 66 -3.01 1.04 -5.78
C VAL A 66 -2.56 2.48 -5.60
N ARG A 67 -2.41 2.92 -4.35
CA ARG A 67 -1.86 4.23 -3.98
C ARG A 67 -0.71 4.05 -3.02
N ILE A 68 0.34 4.82 -3.23
CA ILE A 68 1.58 4.77 -2.46
C ILE A 68 1.77 6.13 -1.81
N PHE A 69 1.97 6.12 -0.50
CA PHE A 69 2.20 7.31 0.31
C PHE A 69 3.56 7.21 0.99
N ASN A 70 4.25 8.33 1.18
CA ASN A 70 5.41 8.37 2.06
C ASN A 70 4.98 8.33 3.54
N SER A 71 5.94 8.30 4.46
CA SER A 71 5.74 8.33 5.92
C SER A 71 4.99 9.59 6.43
N GLU A 72 4.95 10.64 5.64
CA GLU A 72 4.20 11.88 5.90
C GLU A 72 2.78 11.84 5.31
N GLY A 73 2.32 10.71 4.78
CA GLY A 73 1.00 10.59 4.15
C GLY A 73 0.83 11.39 2.85
N ARG A 74 1.94 11.79 2.21
CA ARG A 74 1.93 12.42 0.88
C ARG A 74 1.88 11.35 -0.18
N LEU A 75 0.95 11.48 -1.14
CA LEU A 75 0.88 10.59 -2.29
C LEU A 75 2.16 10.72 -3.13
N VAL A 76 2.87 9.62 -3.34
CA VAL A 76 4.11 9.55 -4.13
C VAL A 76 3.96 8.67 -5.38
N GLY A 77 2.92 7.84 -5.45
CA GLY A 77 2.62 7.03 -6.63
C GLY A 77 1.19 6.50 -6.62
N GLN A 78 0.65 6.19 -7.80
CA GLN A 78 -0.62 5.48 -7.94
C GLN A 78 -0.73 4.80 -9.31
N PHE A 79 -1.42 3.67 -9.36
CA PHE A 79 -1.69 2.95 -10.61
C PHE A 79 -2.91 2.03 -10.47
N ALA A 80 -3.33 1.41 -11.57
CA ALA A 80 -4.37 0.39 -11.58
C ALA A 80 -3.73 -1.00 -11.77
N ALA A 81 -3.92 -1.91 -10.81
CA ALA A 81 -3.30 -3.25 -10.84
C ALA A 81 -3.92 -4.17 -11.90
N TYR A 82 -5.18 -3.92 -12.24
CA TYR A 82 -5.97 -4.70 -13.18
C TYR A 82 -6.72 -3.78 -14.16
N ASN A 83 -7.54 -4.37 -15.05
CA ASN A 83 -8.38 -3.61 -15.96
C ASN A 83 -9.18 -2.53 -15.20
N GLN A 84 -9.19 -1.30 -15.72
CA GLN A 84 -9.82 -0.15 -15.06
C GLN A 84 -11.32 -0.30 -14.77
N TYR A 85 -12.01 -1.23 -15.43
CA TYR A 85 -13.42 -1.55 -15.20
C TYR A 85 -13.63 -2.69 -14.20
N PHE A 86 -12.57 -3.35 -13.74
CA PHE A 86 -12.65 -4.37 -12.69
C PHE A 86 -13.13 -3.74 -11.37
N ARG A 87 -14.04 -4.41 -10.66
CA ARG A 87 -14.64 -3.93 -9.41
C ARG A 87 -14.57 -4.95 -8.27
N GLY A 88 -13.82 -6.03 -8.46
CA GLY A 88 -13.70 -7.09 -7.45
C GLY A 88 -12.84 -6.71 -6.24
N GLY A 89 -12.17 -5.56 -6.29
CA GLY A 89 -11.19 -5.15 -5.29
C GLY A 89 -9.82 -5.79 -5.51
N VAL A 90 -8.84 -5.31 -4.75
CA VAL A 90 -7.44 -5.74 -4.86
C VAL A 90 -6.93 -6.09 -3.48
N TYR A 91 -6.52 -7.35 -3.29
CA TYR A 91 -5.77 -7.78 -2.12
C TYR A 91 -4.30 -7.41 -2.25
N LEU A 92 -3.63 -7.16 -1.14
CA LEU A 92 -2.29 -6.59 -1.09
C LEU A 92 -1.39 -7.41 -0.17
N ALA A 93 -0.15 -7.60 -0.61
CA ALA A 93 1.00 -7.86 0.23
C ALA A 93 2.16 -6.96 -0.23
N VAL A 94 3.05 -6.59 0.69
CA VAL A 94 4.25 -5.80 0.39
C VAL A 94 5.45 -6.52 0.99
N GLY A 95 6.53 -6.60 0.23
CA GLY A 95 7.79 -7.20 0.69
C GLY A 95 8.78 -7.39 -0.45
N ASP A 96 10.06 -7.47 -0.09
CA ASP A 96 11.14 -7.80 -1.02
C ASP A 96 11.03 -9.28 -1.42
N VAL A 97 10.53 -9.54 -2.63
CA VAL A 97 10.29 -10.90 -3.15
C VAL A 97 11.41 -11.38 -4.07
N ASN A 98 12.24 -10.47 -4.57
CA ASN A 98 13.32 -10.78 -5.50
C ASN A 98 14.73 -10.69 -4.85
N ALA A 99 14.81 -10.27 -3.59
CA ALA A 99 16.01 -10.05 -2.78
C ALA A 99 16.95 -8.96 -3.32
N ASP A 100 16.42 -7.90 -3.93
CA ASP A 100 17.20 -6.76 -4.44
C ASP A 100 17.34 -5.61 -3.43
N GLY A 101 16.69 -5.71 -2.27
CA GLY A 101 16.70 -4.70 -1.22
C GLY A 101 15.62 -3.62 -1.38
N MET A 102 14.78 -3.70 -2.41
CA MET A 102 13.56 -2.93 -2.58
C MET A 102 12.35 -3.84 -2.32
N ALA A 103 11.31 -3.32 -1.68
CA ALA A 103 10.08 -4.07 -1.51
C ALA A 103 9.19 -3.97 -2.76
N GLU A 104 8.58 -5.08 -3.14
CA GLU A 104 7.59 -5.15 -4.20
C GLU A 104 6.15 -5.05 -3.66
N ILE A 105 5.25 -4.64 -4.55
CA ILE A 105 3.81 -4.62 -4.34
C ILE A 105 3.22 -5.87 -4.99
N VAL A 106 2.77 -6.82 -4.20
CA VAL A 106 2.08 -8.02 -4.67
C VAL A 106 0.58 -7.81 -4.56
N THR A 107 -0.13 -7.97 -5.67
CA THR A 107 -1.58 -7.80 -5.74
C THR A 107 -2.28 -9.10 -6.11
N GLY A 108 -3.42 -9.36 -5.47
CA GLY A 108 -4.34 -10.44 -5.85
C GLY A 108 -5.69 -9.88 -6.29
N ALA A 109 -6.24 -10.41 -7.38
CA ALA A 109 -7.55 -9.99 -7.85
C ALA A 109 -8.65 -10.52 -6.91
N GLY A 110 -9.55 -9.64 -6.47
CA GLY A 110 -10.69 -10.04 -5.68
C GLY A 110 -11.80 -10.72 -6.49
N VAL A 111 -13.03 -10.63 -5.99
CA VAL A 111 -14.19 -11.36 -6.55
C VAL A 111 -14.38 -11.09 -8.05
N GLY A 112 -14.54 -12.15 -8.85
CA GLY A 112 -14.72 -12.06 -10.30
C GLY A 112 -13.45 -11.81 -11.12
N GLY A 113 -12.28 -11.70 -10.47
CA GLY A 113 -10.99 -11.48 -11.15
C GLY A 113 -10.25 -12.74 -11.59
N GLY A 114 -10.68 -13.92 -11.11
CA GLY A 114 -9.97 -15.19 -11.31
C GLY A 114 -8.71 -15.33 -10.43
N PRO A 115 -7.95 -16.43 -10.54
CA PRO A 115 -6.75 -16.68 -9.75
C PRO A 115 -5.55 -15.86 -10.26
N HIS A 116 -5.69 -14.54 -10.33
CA HIS A 116 -4.67 -13.64 -10.85
C HIS A 116 -3.87 -12.99 -9.72
N VAL A 117 -2.54 -13.11 -9.81
CA VAL A 117 -1.57 -12.43 -8.94
C VAL A 117 -0.59 -11.66 -9.83
N ARG A 118 -0.25 -10.43 -9.43
CA ARG A 118 0.73 -9.59 -10.12
C ARG A 118 1.67 -8.95 -9.11
N VAL A 119 2.94 -8.86 -9.48
CA VAL A 119 3.98 -8.19 -8.71
C VAL A 119 4.32 -6.89 -9.43
N PHE A 120 4.47 -5.80 -8.68
CA PHE A 120 4.79 -4.49 -9.22
C PHE A 120 5.91 -3.84 -8.41
N ASN A 121 6.74 -3.05 -9.07
CA ASN A 121 7.60 -2.08 -8.40
C ASN A 121 6.81 -0.83 -7.97
N HIS A 122 7.48 0.11 -7.30
CA HIS A 122 6.89 1.37 -6.83
C HIS A 122 6.37 2.30 -7.95
N ARG A 123 6.69 2.00 -9.21
CA ARG A 123 6.24 2.74 -10.41
C ARG A 123 5.02 2.10 -11.06
N GLY A 124 4.59 0.92 -10.60
CA GLY A 124 3.50 0.15 -11.20
C GLY A 124 3.92 -0.65 -12.43
N GLU A 125 5.21 -0.89 -12.61
CA GLU A 125 5.76 -1.76 -13.65
C GLU A 125 5.91 -3.18 -13.08
N ILE A 126 5.75 -4.19 -13.95
CA ILE A 126 5.87 -5.62 -13.61
C ILE A 126 7.31 -6.08 -13.79
#